data_AF-A0A6C0JTQ8-F1
#
_entry.id   AF-A0A6C0JTQ8-F1
#
_cell.length_a   1.000
_cell.length_b   1.000
_cell.length_c   1.000
_cell.angle_alpha   90.00
_cell.angle_beta   90.00
_cell.angle_gamma   90.00
#
_symmetry.space_group_name_H-M   'P 1'
#
loop_
_entity.id
_entity.type
_entity.pdbx_description
1 polymer ?
#
loop_
_entity_poly.entity_id
_entity_poly.type
_entity_poly.pdbx_seq_one_letter_code
_entity_poly.pdbx_strand_id
1 'polypeptide(L)'
;MIESTKYDSCLDVSSSDRKISDFMDLSETEKEELFIDKEWKKYWINMPEFVQEDKPPHRRIILNFRSEDDYQNFAKLIEQNLTEKTKSIWYPKLEKDDNFLKRWIEVEE
;
A
#
# COMPACT_ATOMS: atom_id res chain seq x y z
N MET A 1 11.80 -29.82 7.82
CA MET A 1 10.58 -29.57 7.02
C MET A 1 10.40 -28.06 6.97
N ILE A 2 10.48 -27.45 5.79
CA ILE A 2 10.27 -26.01 5.61
C ILE A 2 8.93 -25.88 4.91
N GLU A 3 7.90 -25.45 5.64
CA GLU A 3 6.58 -25.22 5.06
C GLU A 3 6.68 -24.02 4.11
N SER A 4 6.62 -24.29 2.80
CA SER A 4 6.50 -23.22 1.80
C SER A 4 5.04 -22.76 1.80
N THR A 5 4.71 -21.78 2.63
CA THR A 5 3.43 -21.08 2.53
C THR A 5 3.41 -20.32 1.20
N LYS A 6 2.69 -20.85 0.21
CA LYS A 6 2.39 -20.15 -1.04
C LYS A 6 1.35 -19.07 -0.71
N TYR A 7 1.78 -17.82 -0.70
CA TYR A 7 0.87 -16.69 -0.58
C TYR A 7 0.25 -16.39 -1.95
N ASP A 8 -1.09 -16.39 -2.02
CA ASP A 8 -1.80 -15.85 -3.17
C ASP A 8 -1.72 -14.32 -3.14
N SER A 9 -1.23 -13.72 -4.23
CA SER A 9 -1.09 -12.27 -4.38
C SER A 9 -2.44 -11.64 -4.69
N CYS A 10 -3.12 -11.10 -3.68
CA CYS A 10 -4.41 -10.43 -3.84
C CYS A 10 -4.33 -9.01 -4.44
N LEU A 11 -3.17 -8.57 -4.94
CA LEU A 11 -2.93 -7.21 -5.42
C LEU A 11 -3.76 -6.81 -6.66
N ASP A 12 -4.17 -7.78 -7.47
CA ASP A 12 -4.92 -7.55 -8.72
C ASP A 12 -6.42 -7.84 -8.58
N VAL A 13 -6.91 -8.15 -7.38
CA VAL A 13 -8.35 -8.28 -7.12
C VAL A 13 -8.92 -6.86 -7.07
N SER A 14 -9.41 -6.36 -8.20
CA SER A 14 -10.27 -5.18 -8.23
C SER A 14 -11.36 -5.41 -7.18
N SER A 15 -11.42 -4.54 -6.18
CA SER A 15 -12.32 -4.63 -5.03
C SER A 15 -13.72 -4.99 -5.52
N SER A 16 -14.07 -6.26 -5.46
CA SER A 16 -15.42 -6.67 -5.81
C SER A 16 -16.33 -6.02 -4.77
N ASP A 17 -17.40 -5.35 -5.19
CA ASP A 17 -18.43 -4.73 -4.32
C ASP A 17 -19.20 -5.76 -3.44
N ARG A 18 -18.64 -6.95 -3.25
CA ARG A 18 -19.15 -7.98 -2.38
C ARG A 18 -19.06 -7.46 -0.95
N LYS A 19 -20.23 -7.27 -0.34
CA LYS A 19 -20.29 -6.90 1.07
C LYS A 19 -19.73 -8.06 1.87
N ILE A 20 -19.04 -7.74 2.97
CA ILE A 20 -18.49 -8.74 3.89
C ILE A 20 -19.58 -9.73 4.38
N SER A 21 -20.82 -9.25 4.43
CA SER A 21 -22.01 -10.03 4.78
C SER A 21 -22.26 -11.22 3.85
N ASP A 22 -21.88 -11.09 2.58
CA ASP A 22 -22.09 -12.11 1.56
C ASP A 22 -20.96 -13.14 1.56
N PHE A 23 -19.79 -12.78 2.12
CA PHE A 23 -18.69 -13.71 2.35
C PHE A 23 -18.95 -14.65 3.54
N MET A 24 -19.64 -14.15 4.58
CA MET A 24 -19.97 -14.90 5.79
C MET A 24 -21.26 -15.72 5.69
N ASP A 25 -21.94 -15.71 4.53
CA ASP A 25 -23.22 -16.41 4.29
C ASP A 25 -24.31 -16.12 5.35
N LEU A 26 -24.36 -14.86 5.80
CA LEU A 26 -25.29 -14.43 6.86
C LEU A 26 -26.72 -14.35 6.31
N SER A 27 -27.69 -14.72 7.15
CA SER A 27 -29.12 -14.56 6.85
C SER A 27 -29.52 -13.07 6.81
N GLU A 28 -30.60 -12.74 6.10
CA GLU A 28 -31.07 -11.35 5.95
C GLU A 28 -31.37 -10.68 7.30
N THR A 29 -31.86 -11.45 8.28
CA THR A 29 -32.10 -10.98 9.65
C THR A 29 -30.81 -10.64 10.40
N GLU A 30 -29.75 -11.42 10.24
CA GLU A 30 -28.45 -11.14 10.86
C GLU A 30 -27.75 -9.95 10.17
N LYS A 31 -27.99 -9.75 8.87
CA LYS A 31 -27.52 -8.56 8.15
C LYS A 31 -28.19 -7.29 8.67
N GLU A 32 -29.47 -7.33 9.01
CA GLU A 32 -30.21 -6.22 9.63
C GLU A 32 -29.74 -5.95 11.07
N GLU A 33 -29.38 -6.98 11.84
CA GLU A 33 -28.78 -6.82 13.18
C GLU A 33 -27.38 -6.18 13.13
N LEU A 34 -26.58 -6.43 12.09
CA LEU A 34 -25.30 -5.73 11.89
C LEU A 34 -25.48 -4.25 11.49
N PHE A 35 -26.67 -3.89 11.02
CA PHE A 35 -27.10 -2.51 10.77
C PHE A 35 -27.58 -1.80 12.05
N ILE A 36 -27.60 -2.47 13.21
CA ILE A 36 -27.77 -1.80 14.52
C ILE A 36 -26.69 -0.73 14.61
N ASP A 37 -27.16 0.50 14.63
CA ASP A 37 -26.42 1.74 14.43
C ASP A 37 -25.18 1.81 15.34
N LYS A 38 -24.06 1.34 14.79
CA LYS A 38 -22.66 1.54 15.20
C LYS A 38 -22.49 2.01 16.65
N GLU A 39 -22.75 1.16 17.63
CA GLU A 39 -22.45 1.49 19.03
C GLU A 39 -20.98 1.88 19.21
N TRP A 40 -20.08 1.30 18.41
CA TRP A 40 -18.67 1.67 18.35
C TRP A 40 -18.43 3.14 17.99
N LYS A 41 -19.31 3.81 17.22
CA LYS A 41 -19.19 5.26 16.96
C LYS A 41 -19.38 6.09 18.22
N LYS A 42 -20.20 5.63 19.18
CA LYS A 42 -20.37 6.32 20.47
C LYS A 42 -19.09 6.30 21.30
N TYR A 43 -18.30 5.25 21.16
CA TYR A 43 -17.01 5.10 21.83
C TYR A 43 -15.82 5.68 21.03
N TRP A 44 -16.04 5.98 19.75
CA TRP A 44 -15.07 6.63 18.86
C TRP A 44 -15.08 8.15 19.07
N ILE A 45 -14.69 8.59 20.27
CA ILE A 45 -14.58 10.00 20.61
C ILE A 45 -13.10 10.37 20.54
N ASN A 46 -12.77 11.47 19.85
CA ASN A 46 -11.42 12.03 19.72
C ASN A 46 -10.40 11.25 18.87
N MET A 47 -10.78 10.22 18.10
CA MET A 47 -9.82 9.61 17.16
C MET A 47 -9.92 10.29 15.78
N PRO A 48 -8.86 11.02 15.35
CA PRO A 48 -8.88 11.71 14.06
C PRO A 48 -8.97 10.73 12.91
N GLU A 49 -9.64 11.15 11.84
CA GLU A 49 -9.69 10.39 10.60
C GLU A 49 -8.29 10.36 9.96
N PHE A 50 -7.87 9.19 9.50
CA PHE A 50 -6.56 9.03 8.85
C PHE A 50 -6.64 9.62 7.44
N VAL A 51 -6.03 10.78 7.23
CA VAL A 51 -5.93 11.43 5.91
C VAL A 51 -4.54 11.20 5.34
N GLN A 52 -4.45 10.40 4.27
CA GLN A 52 -3.23 10.24 3.50
C GLN A 52 -3.33 11.10 2.24
N GLU A 53 -2.49 12.12 2.14
CA GLU A 53 -2.42 12.94 0.93
C GLU A 53 -1.82 12.14 -0.24
N ASP A 54 -2.50 12.17 -1.39
CA ASP A 54 -1.95 11.62 -2.63
C ASP A 54 -0.74 12.44 -3.07
N LYS A 55 0.41 11.78 -3.22
CA LYS A 55 1.66 12.38 -3.72
C LYS A 55 1.99 11.83 -5.11
N PRO A 56 1.23 12.20 -6.16
CA PRO A 56 1.52 11.75 -7.51
C PRO A 56 2.82 12.37 -8.04
N PRO A 57 3.53 11.69 -8.96
CA PRO A 57 4.69 12.27 -9.63
C PRO A 57 4.28 13.47 -10.48
N HIS A 58 5.10 14.53 -10.47
CA HIS A 58 4.86 15.74 -11.26
C HIS A 58 4.79 15.44 -12.78
N ARG A 59 5.62 14.49 -13.26
CA ARG A 59 5.62 14.03 -14.65
C ARG A 59 6.19 12.62 -14.75
N ARG A 60 5.58 11.78 -15.58
CA ARG A 60 6.10 10.44 -15.91
C ARG A 60 6.52 10.40 -17.38
N ILE A 61 7.73 9.91 -17.63
CA ILE A 61 8.28 9.68 -18.97
C ILE A 61 8.44 8.16 -19.14
N ILE A 62 8.02 7.63 -20.29
CA ILE A 62 8.23 6.22 -20.66
C ILE A 62 9.47 6.17 -21.54
N LEU A 63 10.52 5.51 -21.06
CA LEU A 63 11.80 5.33 -21.75
C LEU A 63 11.91 3.87 -22.17
N ASN A 64 12.15 3.64 -23.46
CA ASN A 64 12.40 2.31 -24.00
C ASN A 64 13.87 2.21 -24.42
N PHE A 65 14.59 1.21 -23.92
CA PHE A 65 15.99 0.96 -24.27
C PHE A 65 16.09 -0.04 -25.42
N ARG A 66 17.10 0.13 -26.27
CA ARG A 66 17.33 -0.77 -27.42
C ARG A 66 18.22 -1.94 -27.04
N SER A 67 19.23 -1.70 -26.20
CA SER A 67 20.17 -2.70 -25.70
C SER A 67 20.22 -2.69 -24.17
N GLU A 68 20.64 -3.81 -23.60
CA GLU A 68 20.92 -3.91 -22.16
C GLU A 68 22.12 -3.04 -21.76
N ASP A 69 23.10 -2.85 -22.65
CA ASP A 69 24.25 -1.98 -22.38
C ASP A 69 23.81 -0.52 -22.19
N ASP A 70 22.86 -0.05 -23.00
CA ASP A 70 22.29 1.31 -22.87
C ASP A 70 21.57 1.48 -21.53
N TYR A 71 20.91 0.43 -21.04
CA TYR A 71 20.25 0.42 -19.73
C TYR A 71 21.26 0.52 -18.59
N GLN A 72 22.37 -0.23 -18.67
CA GLN A 72 23.45 -0.18 -17.68
C GLN A 72 24.17 1.17 -17.68
N ASN A 73 24.40 1.76 -18.86
CA ASN A 73 24.99 3.08 -18.98
C ASN A 73 24.07 4.16 -18.39
N PHE A 74 22.75 4.05 -18.60
CA PHE A 74 21.76 4.93 -17.97
C PHE A 74 21.73 4.79 -16.44
N ALA A 75 21.84 3.57 -15.92
CA ALA A 75 21.94 3.32 -14.49
C ALA A 75 23.14 4.04 -13.85
N LYS A 76 24.30 3.98 -14.52
CA LYS A 76 25.53 4.67 -14.09
C LYS A 76 25.38 6.19 -14.14
N LEU A 77 24.75 6.73 -15.19
CA LEU A 77 24.55 8.17 -15.36
C LEU A 77 23.67 8.79 -14.27
N ILE A 78 22.68 8.04 -13.78
CA ILE A 78 21.76 8.50 -12.72
C ILE A 78 22.31 8.19 -11.31
N GLU A 79 23.43 7.46 -11.23
CA GLU A 79 24.03 7.02 -9.96
C GLU A 79 23.03 6.23 -9.08
N GLN A 80 22.12 5.49 -9.73
CA GLN A 80 21.15 4.63 -9.06
C GLN A 80 21.28 3.19 -9.56
N ASN A 81 21.19 2.24 -8.63
CA ASN A 81 21.22 0.83 -8.96
C ASN A 81 19.89 0.41 -9.60
N LEU A 82 19.89 0.26 -10.91
CA LEU A 82 18.79 -0.30 -11.68
C LEU A 82 18.99 -1.81 -11.85
N THR A 83 18.02 -2.60 -11.37
CA THR A 83 17.98 -4.05 -11.62
C THR A 83 17.04 -4.38 -12.77
N GLU A 84 17.22 -5.52 -13.45
CA GLU A 84 16.38 -5.96 -14.58
C GLU A 84 14.86 -5.92 -14.31
N LYS A 85 14.46 -6.07 -13.04
CA LYS A 85 13.05 -6.05 -12.62
C LYS A 85 12.51 -4.65 -12.34
N THR A 86 13.35 -3.61 -12.43
CA THR A 86 13.00 -2.23 -12.08
C THR A 86 12.17 -1.58 -13.18
N LYS A 87 10.88 -1.37 -12.91
CA LYS A 87 9.93 -0.78 -13.87
C LYS A 87 9.87 0.75 -13.85
N SER A 88 10.22 1.37 -12.72
CA SER A 88 10.13 2.82 -12.53
C SER A 88 11.02 3.28 -11.38
N ILE A 89 11.56 4.49 -11.49
CA ILE A 89 12.36 5.14 -10.44
C ILE A 89 11.94 6.58 -10.25
N TRP A 90 12.29 7.13 -9.09
CA TRP A 90 12.19 8.56 -8.79
C TRP A 90 13.56 9.21 -8.97
N TYR A 91 13.55 10.39 -9.59
CA TYR A 91 14.72 11.26 -9.70
C TYR A 91 14.35 12.67 -9.20
N PRO A 92 15.05 13.23 -8.19
CA PRO A 92 16.13 12.63 -7.39
C PRO A 92 15.68 11.38 -6.62
N LYS A 93 16.65 10.58 -6.11
CA LYS A 93 16.36 9.35 -5.36
C LYS A 93 15.40 9.66 -4.22
N LEU A 94 14.23 9.01 -4.22
CA LEU A 94 13.29 9.15 -3.11
C LEU A 94 13.85 8.38 -1.91
N GLU A 95 14.25 9.10 -0.88
CA GLU A 95 14.64 8.48 0.38
C GLU A 95 13.39 7.91 1.07
N LYS A 96 13.54 6.74 1.68
CA LYS A 96 12.47 6.17 2.48
C LYS A 96 12.39 6.97 3.76
N ASP A 97 11.21 7.48 4.09
CA ASP A 97 10.97 8.06 5.41
C ASP A 97 11.29 7.01 6.48
N ASP A 98 12.15 7.36 7.44
CA ASP A 98 12.45 6.51 8.58
C ASP A 98 11.24 6.45 9.51
N ASN A 99 10.35 5.49 9.26
CA ASN A 99 9.15 5.22 10.07
C ASN A 99 9.48 5.04 11.57
N PHE A 100 10.72 4.70 11.92
CA PHE A 100 11.17 4.57 13.29
C PHE A 100 11.05 5.88 14.08
N LEU A 101 11.30 7.04 13.45
CA LEU A 101 11.29 8.35 14.10
C LEU A 101 9.88 8.87 14.40
N LYS A 102 8.84 8.29 13.79
CA LYS A 102 7.43 8.74 13.93
C LYS A 102 6.63 7.88 14.93
N ARG A 103 7.30 7.05 15.73
CA ARG A 103 6.65 6.20 16.73
C ARG A 103 6.23 7.05 17.94
N TRP A 104 4.99 6.87 18.38
CA TRP A 104 4.54 7.39 19.65
C TRP A 104 5.20 6.60 20.79
N ILE A 105 5.84 7.33 21.71
CA ILE A 105 6.38 6.80 22.95
C ILE A 105 5.66 7.59 24.04
N GLU A 106 4.92 6.89 24.91
CA GLU A 106 4.43 7.50 26.14
C GLU A 106 5.65 7.78 27.02
N VAL A 107 5.92 9.06 27.28
CA VAL A 107 6.91 9.46 28.26
C VAL A 107 6.23 9.30 29.61
N GLU A 108 6.61 8.25 30.36
CA GLU A 108 6.26 8.16 31.78
C GLU A 108 6.92 9.34 32.51
N GLU A 109 6.11 10.16 33.17
CA GLU A 109 6.54 11.30 34.00
C GLU A 109 6.91 10.85 35.43
#